data_AF-A0A9E0BSJ2-F1
#
_entry.id   AF-A0A9E0BSJ2-F1
#
_cell.length_a   1.000
_cell.length_b   1.000
_cell.length_c   1.000
_cell.angle_alpha   90.00
_cell.angle_beta   90.00
_cell.angle_gamma   90.00
#
_symmetry.space_group_name_H-M   'P 1'
#
loop_
_entity.id
_entity.type
_entity.pdbx_description
1 polymer ?
#
loop_
_entity_poly.entity_id
_entity_poly.type
_entity_poly.pdbx_seq_one_letter_code
_entity_poly.pdbx_strand_id
1 'polypeptide(L)'
;MTRTKLHDLIDLAQEPSSSRRRELLRGVTDLFFTTDEPRAAAELSLFDDVLTQLAGEMEEAVRVELAQRMSGVDPAPAGLIRSLARDESIEVARPLLEGSTA
;
A
#
# COMPACT_ATOMS: atom_id res chain seq x y z
N MET A 1 -26.75 3.70 12.73
CA MET A 1 -26.38 3.16 11.41
C MET A 1 -24.99 2.58 11.52
N THR A 2 -24.79 1.33 11.08
CA THR A 2 -23.49 0.65 11.18
C THR A 2 -22.53 1.28 10.17
N ARG A 3 -21.64 2.13 10.65
CA ARG A 3 -20.58 2.74 9.84
C ARG A 3 -19.63 1.62 9.39
N THR A 4 -19.42 1.49 8.08
CA THR A 4 -18.55 0.43 7.54
C THR A 4 -17.12 0.92 7.41
N LYS A 5 -16.15 -0.01 7.43
CA LYS A 5 -14.71 0.29 7.29
C LYS A 5 -14.40 1.13 6.05
N LEU A 6 -15.18 0.98 4.97
CA LEU A 6 -15.05 1.81 3.77
C LEU A 6 -15.40 3.28 4.02
N HIS A 7 -16.46 3.56 4.79
CA HIS A 7 -16.83 4.95 5.13
C HIS A 7 -15.75 5.61 5.99
N ASP A 8 -15.09 4.84 6.87
CA ASP A 8 -13.94 5.34 7.64
C ASP A 8 -12.77 5.75 6.73
N LEU A 9 -12.44 4.93 5.75
CA LEU A 9 -11.36 5.24 4.79
C LEU A 9 -11.70 6.47 3.92
N ILE A 10 -12.96 6.63 3.53
CA ILE A 10 -13.41 7.80 2.76
C ILE A 10 -13.23 9.08 3.59
N ASP A 11 -13.61 9.07 4.86
CA ASP A 11 -13.45 10.24 5.74
C ASP A 11 -11.95 10.58 5.94
N LEU A 12 -11.10 9.55 6.09
CA LEU A 12 -9.65 9.76 6.17
C LEU A 12 -9.07 10.35 4.89
N ALA A 13 -9.60 9.98 3.72
CA ALA A 13 -9.15 10.50 2.42
C ALA A 13 -9.51 11.98 2.21
N GLN A 14 -10.54 12.49 2.88
CA GLN A 14 -10.94 13.90 2.77
C GLN A 14 -10.07 14.83 3.62
N GLU A 15 -9.27 14.31 4.55
CA GLU A 15 -8.42 15.11 5.43
C GLU A 15 -6.93 14.91 5.11
N PRO A 16 -6.23 15.92 4.54
CA PRO A 16 -4.90 15.74 3.96
C PRO A 16 -3.75 15.78 4.97
N SER A 17 -4.03 15.79 6.28
CA SER A 17 -2.96 15.81 7.28
C SER A 17 -2.11 14.54 7.25
N SER A 18 -0.80 14.66 7.53
CA SER A 18 0.13 13.52 7.48
C SER A 18 -0.25 12.37 8.41
N SER A 19 -0.86 12.66 9.57
CA SER A 19 -1.40 11.63 10.47
C SER A 19 -2.54 10.85 9.83
N ARG A 20 -3.48 11.55 9.17
CA ARG A 20 -4.63 10.94 8.48
C ARG A 20 -4.22 10.16 7.24
N ARG A 21 -3.27 10.66 6.46
CA ARG A 21 -2.70 9.94 5.31
C ARG A 21 -2.00 8.64 5.73
N ARG A 22 -1.26 8.65 6.85
CA ARG A 22 -0.68 7.43 7.45
C ARG A 22 -1.75 6.43 7.90
N GLU A 23 -2.80 6.93 8.56
CA GLU A 23 -3.93 6.10 9.00
C GLU A 23 -4.65 5.46 7.80
N LEU A 24 -4.88 6.25 6.74
CA LEU A 24 -5.49 5.80 5.50
C LEU A 24 -4.64 4.73 4.81
N LEU A 25 -3.32 4.95 4.67
CA LEU A 25 -2.41 3.97 4.08
C LEU A 25 -2.46 2.64 4.82
N ARG A 26 -2.41 2.67 6.16
CA ARG A 26 -2.52 1.46 6.97
C ARG A 26 -3.87 0.78 6.75
N GLY A 27 -4.97 1.54 6.77
CA GLY A 27 -6.31 1.00 6.57
C GLY A 27 -6.54 0.36 5.20
N VAL A 28 -6.03 0.99 4.12
CA VAL A 28 -6.10 0.44 2.76
C VAL A 28 -5.19 -0.78 2.62
N THR A 29 -3.99 -0.75 3.21
CA THR A 29 -3.07 -1.90 3.22
C THR A 29 -3.69 -3.08 3.96
N ASP A 30 -4.28 -2.87 5.13
CA ASP A 30 -4.94 -3.93 5.89
C ASP A 30 -6.12 -4.50 5.09
N LEU A 31 -6.91 -3.64 4.44
CA LEU A 31 -7.99 -4.07 3.55
C LEU A 31 -7.45 -4.89 2.38
N PHE A 32 -6.28 -4.56 1.84
CA PHE A 32 -5.63 -5.34 0.80
C PHE A 32 -5.39 -6.81 1.22
N PHE A 33 -4.96 -7.03 2.47
CA PHE A 33 -4.69 -8.36 3.01
C PHE A 33 -5.90 -9.10 3.61
N THR A 34 -7.11 -8.53 3.60
CA THR A 34 -8.28 -9.15 4.25
C THR A 34 -8.99 -10.20 3.36
N THR A 35 -8.63 -10.34 2.08
CA THR A 35 -9.35 -11.19 1.13
C THR A 35 -8.67 -12.55 0.96
N ASP A 36 -9.40 -13.65 1.22
CA ASP A 36 -8.91 -15.02 1.03
C ASP A 36 -8.96 -15.50 -0.44
N GLU A 37 -9.75 -14.83 -1.30
CA GLU A 37 -9.86 -15.15 -2.72
C GLU A 37 -8.93 -14.29 -3.60
N PRO A 38 -8.45 -14.83 -4.74
CA PRO A 38 -7.71 -14.05 -5.72
C PRO A 38 -8.54 -12.86 -6.20
N ARG A 39 -7.99 -11.66 -6.09
CA ARG A 39 -8.68 -10.44 -6.51
C ARG A 39 -8.85 -10.36 -8.02
N ALA A 40 -9.97 -9.78 -8.44
CA ALA A 40 -10.16 -9.39 -9.83
C ALA A 40 -9.13 -8.33 -10.23
N ALA A 41 -8.65 -8.38 -11.48
CA ALA A 41 -7.62 -7.46 -11.97
C ALA A 41 -8.00 -5.97 -11.83
N ALA A 42 -9.28 -5.64 -12.01
CA ALA A 42 -9.78 -4.28 -11.83
C ALA A 42 -9.69 -3.78 -10.38
N GLU A 43 -9.96 -4.66 -9.41
CA GLU A 43 -9.82 -4.32 -8.00
C GLU A 43 -8.34 -4.16 -7.64
N LEU A 44 -7.48 -5.08 -8.09
CA LEU A 44 -6.03 -4.96 -7.88
C LEU A 44 -5.46 -3.64 -8.40
N SER A 45 -5.91 -3.18 -9.58
CA SER A 45 -5.53 -1.88 -10.14
C SER A 45 -5.94 -0.70 -9.26
N LEU A 46 -7.13 -0.74 -8.65
CA LEU A 46 -7.60 0.34 -7.78
C LEU A 46 -6.73 0.43 -6.50
N PHE A 47 -6.38 -0.71 -5.92
CA PHE A 47 -5.46 -0.75 -4.78
C PHE A 47 -4.07 -0.24 -5.17
N ASP A 48 -3.60 -0.61 -6.36
CA ASP A 48 -2.30 -0.18 -6.88
C ASP A 48 -2.21 1.35 -6.97
N ASP A 49 -3.20 1.98 -7.59
CA ASP A 49 -3.24 3.43 -7.76
C ASP A 49 -3.25 4.16 -6.41
N VAL A 50 -4.15 3.72 -5.50
CA VAL A 50 -4.34 4.37 -4.19
C VAL A 50 -3.11 4.17 -3.29
N LEU A 51 -2.58 2.95 -3.20
CA LEU A 51 -1.41 2.66 -2.37
C LEU A 51 -0.15 3.34 -2.90
N THR A 52 0.04 3.38 -4.23
CA THR A 52 1.19 4.07 -4.84
C THR A 52 1.16 5.56 -4.53
N GLN A 53 0.00 6.21 -4.67
CA GLN A 53 -0.15 7.62 -4.33
C GLN A 53 0.10 7.87 -2.84
N LEU A 54 -0.50 7.06 -1.96
CA LEU A 54 -0.33 7.20 -0.52
C LEU A 54 1.13 7.03 -0.12
N ALA A 55 1.80 5.98 -0.59
CA ALA A 55 3.20 5.69 -0.27
C ALA A 55 4.14 6.82 -0.68
N GLY A 56 3.90 7.46 -1.83
CA GLY A 56 4.71 8.57 -2.33
C GLY A 56 4.69 9.83 -1.44
N GLU A 57 3.72 9.97 -0.55
CA GLU A 57 3.62 11.09 0.39
C GLU A 57 4.19 10.78 1.78
N MET A 58 4.62 9.52 2.01
CA MET A 58 5.04 9.06 3.32
C MET A 58 6.54 9.17 3.55
N GLU A 59 6.89 9.39 4.82
CA GLU A 59 8.26 9.31 5.30
C GLU A 59 8.86 7.91 5.07
N GLU A 60 10.19 7.86 4.96
CA GLU A 60 10.95 6.64 4.68
C GLU A 60 10.57 5.48 5.61
N ALA A 61 10.46 5.71 6.92
CA ALA A 61 10.13 4.67 7.88
C ALA A 61 8.81 3.94 7.56
N VAL A 62 7.81 4.67 7.05
CA VAL A 62 6.52 4.10 6.65
C VAL A 62 6.64 3.36 5.32
N ARG A 63 7.42 3.88 4.37
CA ARG A 63 7.70 3.19 3.10
C ARG A 63 8.46 1.88 3.33
N VAL A 64 9.38 1.84 4.29
CA VAL A 64 10.09 0.62 4.71
C VAL A 64 9.11 -0.42 5.26
N GLU A 65 8.21 -0.02 6.18
CA GLU A 65 7.18 -0.93 6.71
C GLU A 65 6.30 -1.49 5.58
N LEU A 66 5.90 -0.63 4.64
CA LEU A 66 5.08 -1.04 3.49
C LEU A 66 5.83 -2.02 2.56
N ALA A 67 7.10 -1.74 2.23
CA ALA A 67 7.92 -2.61 1.40
C ALA A 67 8.11 -3.99 2.02
N GLN A 68 8.34 -4.05 3.34
CA GLN A 68 8.43 -5.32 4.07
C GLN A 68 7.14 -6.13 3.99
N ARG A 69 5.98 -5.48 4.17
CA ARG A 69 4.67 -6.13 4.08
C ARG A 69 4.37 -6.63 2.66
N MET A 70 4.83 -5.91 1.65
CA MET A 70 4.57 -6.22 0.23
C MET A 70 5.56 -7.24 -0.36
N SER A 71 6.68 -7.52 0.33
CA SER A 71 7.66 -8.51 -0.12
C SER A 71 7.04 -9.91 -0.15
N GLY A 72 7.21 -10.60 -1.28
CA GLY A 72 6.70 -11.97 -1.49
C GLY A 72 5.19 -12.08 -1.70
N VAL A 73 4.46 -10.96 -1.81
CA VAL A 73 3.02 -10.96 -2.11
C VAL A 73 2.79 -11.30 -3.59
N ASP A 74 1.89 -12.25 -3.86
CA ASP A 74 1.40 -12.57 -5.20
C ASP A 74 -0.08 -13.00 -5.13
N PRO A 75 -1.02 -12.33 -5.83
CA PRO A 75 -0.82 -11.17 -6.70
C PRO A 75 -0.58 -9.85 -5.93
N ALA A 76 0.40 -9.06 -6.37
CA ALA A 76 0.75 -7.76 -5.77
C ALA A 76 0.36 -6.55 -6.65
N PRO A 77 0.16 -5.36 -6.05
CA PRO A 77 -0.06 -4.11 -6.78
C PRO A 77 1.24 -3.70 -7.49
N ALA A 78 1.31 -3.93 -8.80
CA ALA A 78 2.58 -3.91 -9.51
C ALA A 78 3.21 -2.51 -9.62
N GLY A 79 2.40 -1.45 -9.71
CA GLY A 79 2.84 -0.06 -9.65
C GLY A 79 3.52 0.28 -8.33
N LEU A 80 2.91 -0.12 -7.21
CA LEU A 80 3.45 0.07 -5.87
C LEU A 80 4.78 -0.67 -5.71
N ILE A 81 4.83 -1.96 -6.07
CA ILE A 81 6.06 -2.76 -5.99
C ILE A 81 7.19 -2.10 -6.79
N ARG A 82 6.91 -1.66 -8.03
CA ARG A 82 7.91 -0.98 -8.86
C ARG A 82 8.34 0.37 -8.30
N SER A 83 7.43 1.11 -7.66
CA SER A 83 7.73 2.39 -7.03
C SER A 83 8.68 2.19 -5.86
N LEU A 84 8.33 1.31 -4.92
CA LEU A 84 9.13 0.99 -3.73
C LEU A 84 10.45 0.29 -4.07
N ALA A 85 10.50 -0.57 -5.10
CA ALA A 85 11.74 -1.21 -5.53
C ALA A 85 12.73 -0.24 -6.21
N ARG A 86 12.25 0.93 -6.68
CA ARG A 86 13.06 2.00 -7.28
C ARG A 86 13.26 3.18 -6.33
N ASP A 87 12.89 3.00 -5.08
CA ASP A 87 13.04 4.02 -4.06
C ASP A 87 14.50 4.44 -3.90
N GLU A 88 14.74 5.72 -3.61
CA GLU A 88 16.08 6.24 -3.38
C GLU A 88 16.71 5.69 -2.10
N SER A 89 15.89 5.32 -1.11
CA SER A 89 16.37 4.64 0.09
C SER A 89 16.50 3.13 -0.16
N ILE A 90 17.72 2.63 0.02
CA ILE A 90 17.99 1.19 -0.04
C ILE A 90 17.19 0.41 1.02
N GLU A 91 16.87 1.04 2.15
CA GLU A 91 16.09 0.40 3.21
C GLU A 91 14.66 0.07 2.74
N VAL A 92 14.11 0.89 1.83
CA VAL A 92 12.80 0.67 1.21
C VAL A 92 12.90 -0.33 0.06
N ALA A 93 13.90 -0.18 -0.82
CA ALA A 93 14.01 -1.00 -2.02
C ALA A 93 14.43 -2.46 -1.73
N ARG A 94 15.34 -2.66 -0.77
CA ARG A 94 15.98 -3.96 -0.49
C ARG A 94 14.99 -5.11 -0.23
N PRO A 95 13.96 -4.99 0.64
CA PRO A 95 13.03 -6.08 0.91
C PRO A 95 12.32 -6.62 -0.34
N LEU A 96 12.10 -5.77 -1.35
CA LEU A 96 11.43 -6.15 -2.59
C LEU A 96 12.40 -6.74 -3.60
N LEU A 97 13.62 -6.19 -3.69
CA LEU A 97 14.64 -6.64 -4.62
C LEU A 97 15.25 -8.00 -4.23
N GLU A 98 15.45 -8.24 -2.93
CA GLU A 98 15.99 -9.53 -2.44
C GLU A 98 15.06 -10.71 -2.74
N GLY A 99 13.74 -10.48 -2.75
CA GLY A 99 12.74 -11.49 -3.12
C GLY A 99 12.47 -11.57 -4.63
N SER A 100 13.12 -10.73 -5.44
CA SER A 100 12.87 -10.68 -6.89
C SER A 100 13.60 -11.82 -7.60
N THR A 101 12.87 -12.61 -8.38
CA THR A 101 13.42 -13.72 -9.17
C THR A 101 13.51 -13.39 -10.67
N ALA A 102 13.68 -12.11 -11.00
CA ALA A 102 13.77 -11.63 -12.39
C ALA A 102 14.93 -12.29 -13.17
#